data_AF-A0A9N9CHF6-F1
#
_entry.id   AF-A0A9N9CHF6-F1
#
_cell.length_a   1.000
_cell.length_b   1.000
_cell.length_c   1.000
_cell.angle_alpha   90.00
_cell.angle_beta   90.00
_cell.angle_gamma   90.00
#
_symmetry.space_group_name_H-M   'P 1'
#
loop_
_entity.id
_entity.type
_entity.pdbx_description
1 polymer ?
#
loop_
_entity_poly.entity_id
_entity_poly.type
_entity_poly.pdbx_seq_one_letter_code
_entity_poly.pdbx_strand_id
1 'polypeptide(L)' 'MQTESVERETQDLGGEITYRFGIIPAFVANLSKDAVEKLKNDPRVVSVEPNTEVHAF' A
#
# COMPACT_ATOMS: atom_id res chain seq x y z
N MET A 1 -5.90 -14.70 0.80
CA MET A 1 -6.34 -13.66 1.76
C MET A 1 -6.53 -12.34 1.01
N GLN A 2 -7.39 -11.44 1.48
CA GLN A 2 -7.76 -10.21 0.74
C GLN A 2 -6.56 -9.29 0.48
N THR A 3 -5.64 -9.18 1.44
CA THR A 3 -4.39 -8.40 1.33
C THR A 3 -3.50 -8.89 0.18
N GLU A 4 -3.33 -10.20 0.01
CA GLU A 4 -2.50 -10.78 -1.07
C GLU A 4 -3.03 -10.40 -2.47
N SER A 5 -4.34 -10.22 -2.62
CA SER A 5 -4.93 -9.78 -3.89
C SER A 5 -4.62 -8.32 -4.19
N VAL A 6 -4.62 -7.46 -3.17
CA VAL A 6 -4.28 -6.04 -3.31
C VAL A 6 -2.78 -5.87 -3.52
N GLU A 7 -1.95 -6.71 -2.90
CA GLU A 7 -0.51 -6.72 -3.15
C GLU A 7 -0.18 -7.01 -4.62
N ARG A 8 -0.83 -8.03 -5.21
CA ARG A 8 -0.62 -8.37 -6.62
C ARG A 8 -1.02 -7.22 -7.53
N GLU A 9 -2.18 -6.62 -7.30
CA GLU A 9 -2.61 -5.45 -8.08
C GLU A 9 -1.65 -4.27 -7.91
N THR A 10 -1.14 -4.06 -6.71
CA THR A 10 -0.13 -3.03 -6.45
C THR A 10 1.11 -3.25 -7.32
N GLN A 11 1.57 -4.49 -7.45
CA GLN A 11 2.68 -4.86 -8.31
C GLN A 11 2.33 -4.73 -9.81
N ASP A 12 1.12 -5.09 -10.21
CA ASP A 12 0.63 -4.95 -11.59
C ASP A 12 0.55 -3.47 -12.03
N LEU A 13 0.35 -2.55 -11.07
CA LEU A 13 0.43 -1.10 -11.26
C LEU A 13 1.86 -0.56 -11.27
N GLY A 14 2.88 -1.44 -11.21
CA GLY A 14 4.29 -1.08 -11.16
C GLY A 14 4.77 -0.66 -9.77
N GLY A 15 3.98 -0.91 -8.72
CA GLY A 15 4.35 -0.63 -7.34
C GLY A 15 5.33 -1.65 -6.79
N GLU A 16 6.25 -1.18 -5.95
CA GLU A 16 7.26 -2.03 -5.29
C GLU A 16 6.93 -2.15 -3.81
N ILE A 17 6.62 -3.36 -3.33
CA ILE A 17 6.35 -3.60 -1.91
C ILE A 17 7.67 -3.68 -1.13
N THR A 18 7.84 -2.79 -0.16
CA THR A 18 9.06 -2.65 0.63
C THR A 18 8.96 -3.29 2.01
N TYR A 19 7.75 -3.41 2.55
CA TYR A 19 7.52 -4.00 3.88
C TYR A 19 6.12 -4.61 4.02
N ARG A 20 6.00 -5.69 4.80
CA ARG A 20 4.72 -6.32 5.14
C ARG A 20 4.54 -6.37 6.64
N PHE A 21 3.39 -5.93 7.13
CA PHE A 21 3.08 -6.00 8.55
C PHE A 21 2.59 -7.40 8.92
N GLY A 22 3.12 -7.97 10.01
CA GLY A 22 2.70 -9.30 10.49
C GLY A 22 1.47 -9.31 11.41
N ILE A 23 1.11 -8.15 11.95
CA ILE A 23 0.05 -8.01 12.98
C ILE A 23 -1.23 -7.42 12.38
N ILE A 24 -1.08 -6.50 11.43
CA ILE A 24 -2.18 -5.83 10.74
C ILE A 24 -2.13 -6.19 9.25
N PRO A 25 -3.29 -6.27 8.56
CA PRO A 25 -3.35 -6.57 7.13
C PRO A 25 -2.96 -5.35 6.29
N ALA A 26 -1.68 -4.96 6.35
CA ALA A 26 -1.13 -3.79 5.67
C ALA A 26 0.27 -4.08 5.11
N PHE A 27 0.70 -3.26 4.16
CA PHE A 27 2.03 -3.28 3.59
C PHE A 27 2.47 -1.85 3.22
N VAL A 28 3.77 -1.66 3.05
CA VAL A 28 4.37 -0.42 2.54
C VAL A 28 4.82 -0.67 1.11
N ALA A 29 4.54 0.28 0.22
CA ALA A 29 4.96 0.21 -1.16
C ALA A 29 5.39 1.58 -1.72
N ASN A 30 6.34 1.56 -2.64
CA ASN A 30 6.63 2.69 -3.51
C ASN A 30 5.61 2.70 -4.66
N LEU A 31 4.89 3.81 -4.82
CA LEU A 31 3.79 3.92 -5.78
C LEU A 31 3.91 5.19 -6.63
N SER A 32 3.51 5.08 -7.89
CA SER A 32 3.24 6.24 -8.74
C SER A 32 1.94 6.94 -8.29
N LYS A 33 1.77 8.21 -8.68
CA LYS A 33 0.53 8.95 -8.36
C LYS A 33 -0.72 8.25 -8.89
N ASP A 34 -0.67 7.78 -10.14
CA ASP A 34 -1.79 7.08 -10.78
C ASP A 34 -2.15 5.78 -10.04
N ALA A 35 -1.14 5.06 -9.52
CA ALA A 35 -1.36 3.86 -8.72
C ALA A 35 -2.03 4.19 -7.38
N VAL A 36 -1.62 5.29 -6.72
CA VAL A 36 -2.26 5.76 -5.48
C VAL A 36 -3.74 6.08 -5.72
N GLU A 37 -4.07 6.80 -6.80
CA GLU A 37 -5.46 7.13 -7.11
C GLU A 37 -6.31 5.89 -7.38
N LYS A 38 -5.77 4.90 -8.10
CA LYS A 38 -6.47 3.63 -8.32
C LYS A 38 -6.72 2.86 -7.02
N LEU A 39 -5.69 2.69 -6.20
CA LEU A 39 -5.79 1.96 -4.94
C LEU A 39 -6.70 2.66 -3.92
N LYS A 40 -6.73 4.00 -3.91
CA LYS A 40 -7.66 4.77 -3.06
C LYS A 40 -9.14 4.56 -3.42
N ASN A 41 -9.43 4.23 -4.68
CA ASN A 41 -10.78 3.97 -5.15
C ASN A 41 -11.16 2.49 -5.08
N ASP A 42 -10.23 1.60 -4.70
CA ASP A 42 -10.52 0.17 -4.58
C ASP A 42 -11.30 -0.12 -3.29
N PRO A 43 -12.48 -0.77 -3.34
CA PRO A 43 -13.29 -1.04 -2.15
C PRO A 43 -12.66 -2.04 -1.16
N ARG A 44 -11.59 -2.75 -1.55
CA ARG A 44 -10.83 -3.64 -0.67
C ARG A 44 -9.77 -2.89 0.14
N VAL A 45 -9.45 -1.66 -0.24
CA VAL A 45 -8.43 -0.83 0.41
C VAL A 45 -9.12 0.13 1.37
N VAL A 46 -8.79 0.02 2.65
CA VAL A 46 -9.37 0.88 3.70
C VAL A 46 -8.78 2.28 3.67
N SER A 47 -7.46 2.39 3.48
CA SER A 47 -6.75 3.67 3.40
C SER A 47 -5.43 3.53 2.64
N VAL A 48 -4.98 4.65 2.06
CA VAL A 48 -3.65 4.79 1.45
C VAL A 48 -3.07 6.11 1.94
N GLU A 49 -2.05 6.01 2.78
CA GLU A 49 -1.41 7.15 3.44
C GLU A 49 0.07 7.26 3.06
N PRO A 50 0.66 8.48 3.04
CA PRO A 50 2.10 8.65 2.89
C PRO A 50 2.86 7.98 4.04
N ASN A 51 4.02 7.41 3.73
CA ASN A 51 4.93 6.93 4.77
C ASN A 51 5.67 8.11 5.40
N THR A 52 5.16 8.62 6.53
CA THR A 52 5.73 9.78 7.24
C THR A 52 6.84 9.36 8.19
N GLU A 53 8.02 9.96 8.04
CA GLU A 53 9.13 9.83 8.99
C GLU A 53 8.88 10.69 10.24
N VAL A 54 9.15 10.13 11.42
CA VAL A 54 9.02 10.82 12.71
C VAL A 54 10.37 10.88 13.41
N HIS A 55 10.71 12.04 13.99
CA HIS A 55 11.94 12.25 14.75
C HIS A 55 11.62 12.43 16.24
N ALA A 56 12.42 11.80 17.11
CA ALA A 56 12.32 12.00 18.56
C ALA A 56 12.93 13.36 18.95
N PHE A 57 12.29 14.04 19.91
CA PHE A 57 12.74 15.31 20.49
C PHE A 57 13.75 15.09 21.62
#